data_AF-A0A258D0C9-F1
#
_entry.id   AF-A0A258D0C9-F1
#
_cell.length_a   1.000
_cell.length_b   1.000
_cell.length_c   1.000
_cell.angle_alpha   90.00
_cell.angle_beta   90.00
_cell.angle_gamma   90.00
#
_symmetry.space_group_name_H-M   'P 1'
#
loop_
_entity.id
_entity.type
_entity.pdbx_description
1 polymer ?
#
loop_
_entity_poly.entity_id
_entity_poly.type
_entity_poly.pdbx_seq_one_letter_code
_entity_poly.pdbx_strand_id
1 'polypeptide(L)' 'MSEQALIGLIGGMSWESSAQYYRLINEAVRARLGGVASARTLMWSFDFAEIEALQHAGRWPELSRRLADAARAL' A
#
# COMPACT_ATOMS: atom_id res chain seq x y z
N MET A 1 -13.01 -17.18 -15.85
CA MET A 1 -12.75 -16.27 -14.71
C MET A 1 -11.68 -15.31 -15.15
N SER A 2 -11.91 -13.99 -15.07
CA SER A 2 -10.85 -13.02 -15.37
C SER A 2 -9.73 -13.16 -14.34
N GLU A 3 -8.49 -13.15 -14.78
CA GLU A 3 -7.34 -13.13 -13.88
C GLU A 3 -7.41 -11.88 -12.98
N GLN A 4 -7.15 -12.05 -11.68
CA GLN A 4 -7.11 -10.91 -10.76
C GLN A 4 -5.91 -10.02 -11.11
N ALA A 5 -6.15 -8.71 -11.24
CA ALA A 5 -5.07 -7.73 -11.34
C ALA A 5 -4.27 -7.69 -10.03
N LEU A 6 -2.95 -7.51 -10.15
CA LEU A 6 -2.09 -7.25 -9.01
C LEU A 6 -2.27 -5.78 -8.57
N ILE A 7 -2.60 -5.54 -7.30
CA ILE A 7 -2.63 -4.19 -6.74
C ILE A 7 -1.34 -3.90 -5.98
N GLY A 8 -0.72 -2.75 -6.26
CA GLY A 8 0.39 -2.19 -5.48
C GLY A 8 -0.15 -1.20 -4.45
N LEU A 9 0.25 -1.38 -3.19
CA LEU A 9 -0.09 -0.49 -2.07
C LEU A 9 1.16 0.21 -1.58
N ILE A 10 1.12 1.54 -1.50
CA ILE A 10 2.15 2.33 -0.82
C ILE A 10 1.59 2.68 0.56
N GLY A 11 2.13 2.04 1.60
CA GLY A 11 1.67 2.12 2.97
C GLY A 11 2.78 2.50 3.95
N GLY A 12 2.54 2.21 5.23
CA GLY A 12 3.47 2.56 6.31
C GLY A 12 3.39 4.03 6.73
N MET A 13 2.29 4.73 6.45
CA MET A 13 2.11 6.16 6.76
C MET A 13 0.81 6.47 7.51
N SER A 14 0.42 5.75 8.56
CA SER A 14 1.20 4.77 9.36
C SER A 14 0.91 3.30 9.00
N TRP A 15 1.66 2.36 9.59
CA TRP A 15 1.50 0.92 9.32
C TRP A 15 0.16 0.36 9.80
N GLU A 16 -0.37 0.87 10.93
CA GLU A 16 -1.65 0.43 11.50
C GLU A 16 -2.80 0.62 10.51
N SER A 17 -2.80 1.76 9.81
CA SER A 17 -3.79 2.09 8.79
C SER A 17 -3.64 1.21 7.54
N SER A 18 -2.40 0.89 7.16
CA SER A 18 -2.10 0.07 5.97
C SER A 18 -2.53 -1.38 6.15
N ALA A 19 -2.40 -1.91 7.38
CA ALA A 19 -2.93 -3.23 7.73
C ALA A 19 -4.45 -3.32 7.52
N GLN A 20 -5.20 -2.23 7.75
CA GLN A 20 -6.65 -2.20 7.48
C GLN A 20 -6.95 -2.30 5.98
N TYR A 21 -6.20 -1.60 5.12
CA TYR A 21 -6.36 -1.71 3.66
C TYR A 21 -6.13 -3.14 3.18
N TYR A 22 -5.03 -3.77 3.61
CA TYR A 22 -4.75 -5.17 3.25
C TYR A 22 -5.90 -6.11 3.68
N ARG A 23 -6.40 -5.95 4.90
CA ARG A 23 -7.50 -6.76 5.43
C ARG A 23 -8.78 -6.58 4.60
N LEU A 24 -9.21 -5.34 4.40
CA LEU A 24 -10.45 -5.02 3.69
C LEU A 24 -10.42 -5.50 2.23
N ILE A 25 -9.29 -5.34 1.54
CA ILE A 25 -9.12 -5.80 0.16
C ILE A 25 -9.28 -7.34 0.08
N ASN A 26 -8.63 -8.07 0.99
CA ASN A 26 -8.72 -9.53 1.01
C ASN A 26 -10.13 -10.03 1.40
N GLU A 27 -10.77 -9.38 2.37
CA GLU A 27 -12.16 -9.67 2.73
C GLU A 27 -13.11 -9.47 1.55
N ALA A 28 -12.95 -8.38 0.79
CA ALA A 28 -13.76 -8.09 -0.39
C ALA A 28 -13.55 -9.12 -1.51
N VAL A 29 -12.31 -9.54 -1.78
CA VAL A 29 -12.02 -10.59 -2.77
C VAL A 29 -12.62 -11.92 -2.33
N ARG A 30 -12.47 -12.31 -1.06
CA ARG A 30 -13.08 -13.53 -0.52
C ARG A 30 -14.61 -13.48 -0.62
N ALA A 31 -15.23 -12.34 -0.32
CA ALA A 31 -16.68 -12.18 -0.43
C ALA A 31 -17.18 -12.36 -1.87
N ARG A 32 -16.39 -11.98 -2.88
CA ARG A 32 -16.75 -12.07 -4.29
C ARG A 32 -16.41 -13.42 -4.93
N LEU A 33 -15.30 -14.04 -4.57
CA LEU A 33 -14.78 -15.26 -5.21
C LEU A 33 -15.01 -16.53 -4.38
N GLY A 34 -15.32 -16.40 -3.08
CA GLY A 34 -15.60 -17.51 -2.18
C GLY A 34 -14.38 -18.30 -1.73
N GLY A 35 -14.63 -19.30 -0.89
CA GLY A 35 -13.62 -20.22 -0.38
C GLY A 35 -12.48 -19.51 0.37
N VAL A 36 -11.25 -19.86 0.00
CA VAL A 36 -10.02 -19.30 0.58
C VAL A 36 -9.36 -18.26 -0.33
N ALA A 37 -10.11 -17.68 -1.27
CA ALA A 37 -9.58 -16.70 -2.22
C ALA A 37 -9.11 -15.42 -1.50
N SER A 38 -7.99 -14.89 -1.97
CA SER A 38 -7.35 -13.66 -1.50
C SER A 38 -6.97 -12.77 -2.68
N ALA A 39 -6.69 -11.50 -2.41
CA ALA A 39 -6.26 -10.54 -3.41
C ALA A 39 -4.78 -10.71 -3.75
N ARG A 40 -4.43 -10.60 -5.03
CA ARG A 40 -3.02 -10.44 -5.44
C ARG A 40 -2.55 -9.04 -5.06
N THR A 41 -1.63 -8.93 -4.10
CA THR A 41 -1.20 -7.65 -3.53
C THR A 41 0.32 -7.60 -3.36
N LEU A 42 0.94 -6.48 -3.72
CA LEU A 42 2.26 -6.06 -3.23
C LEU A 42 2.09 -4.82 -2.35
N MET A 43 2.85 -4.72 -1.26
CA MET A 43 2.83 -3.54 -0.39
C MET A 43 4.25 -3.05 -0.14
N TRP A 44 4.51 -1.80 -0.52
CA TRP A 44 5.68 -1.06 -0.07
C TRP A 44 5.32 -0.33 1.22
N SER A 45 5.91 -0.73 2.34
CA SER A 45 5.69 -0.07 3.63
C SER A 45 6.87 0.82 3.97
N PHE A 46 6.66 2.13 4.02
CA PHE A 46 7.66 3.06 4.54
C PHE A 46 7.82 2.93 6.06
N ASP A 47 8.99 3.33 6.56
CA ASP A 47 9.10 3.81 7.94
C ASP A 47 8.42 5.18 8.01
N PHE A 48 7.38 5.29 8.84
CA PHE A 48 6.61 6.52 8.93
C PHE A 48 7.43 7.68 9.48
N ALA A 49 8.41 7.42 10.35
CA ALA A 49 9.23 8.47 10.94
C ALA A 49 10.01 9.25 9.87
N GLU A 50 10.50 8.57 8.83
CA GLU A 50 11.18 9.23 7.71
C GLU A 50 10.23 10.15 6.92
N ILE A 51 9.02 9.68 6.68
CA ILE A 51 8.01 10.43 5.91
C ILE A 51 7.54 11.64 6.72
N GLU A 52 7.23 11.45 8.00
CA GLU A 52 6.78 12.49 8.92
C GLU A 52 7.82 13.60 9.07
N ALA A 53 9.10 13.26 9.15
CA ALA A 53 10.20 14.23 9.19
C ALA A 53 10.27 15.08 7.91
N LEU A 54 10.09 14.47 6.73
CA LEU A 54 10.07 15.19 5.45
C LEU A 54 8.85 16.13 5.33
N GLN A 55 7.69 15.71 5.83
CA GLN A 55 6.47 16.52 5.87
C GLN A 55 6.67 17.76 6.76
N HIS A 56 7.15 17.56 7.99
CA HIS A 56 7.40 18.65 8.94
C HIS A 56 8.44 19.65 8.43
N ALA A 57 9.47 19.18 7.74
CA ALA A 57 10.48 20.03 7.12
C ALA A 57 10.01 20.71 5.82
N GLY A 58 8.77 20.46 5.36
CA GLY A 58 8.23 21.01 4.11
C GLY A 58 8.94 20.51 2.85
N ARG A 59 9.67 19.39 2.93
CA ARG A 59 10.51 18.84 1.85
C ARG A 59 9.69 18.01 0.86
N TRP A 60 8.60 18.58 0.37
CA TRP A 60 7.64 17.93 -0.53
C TRP A 60 8.27 17.34 -1.79
N PRO A 61 9.21 18.00 -2.50
CA PRO A 61 9.82 17.42 -3.69
C PRO A 61 10.57 16.10 -3.42
N GLU A 62 11.25 15.99 -2.26
CA GLU A 62 11.90 14.74 -1.88
C GLU A 62 10.88 13.66 -1.51
N LEU A 63 9.86 14.01 -0.73
CA LEU A 63 8.79 13.09 -0.37
C LEU A 63 8.11 12.53 -1.63
N SER A 64 7.72 13.39 -2.57
CA SER A 64 7.11 12.98 -3.84
C SER A 64 8.01 12.05 -4.64
N ARG A 65 9.32 12.32 -4.69
CA ARG A 65 10.28 11.43 -5.36
C ARG A 65 10.31 10.05 -4.69
N ARG A 66 10.38 9.98 -3.35
CA ARG A 66 10.37 8.70 -2.62
C ARG A 66 9.12 7.88 -2.90
N LEU A 67 7.94 8.50 -2.88
CA LEU A 67 6.69 7.80 -3.21
C LEU A 67 6.67 7.33 -4.67
N ALA A 68 7.15 8.14 -5.62
CA ALA A 68 7.22 7.75 -7.03
C ALA A 68 8.21 6.61 -7.29
N ASP A 69 9.32 6.57 -6.55
CA ASP A 69 10.32 5.50 -6.66
C ASP A 69 9.75 4.19 -6.08
N ALA A 70 9.03 4.24 -4.95
CA ALA A 70 8.29 3.09 -4.43
C ALA A 70 7.22 2.59 -5.41
N ALA A 71 6.46 3.50 -6.03
CA ALA A 71 5.45 3.15 -7.04
C ALA A 71 6.05 2.43 -8.25
N ARG A 72 7.25 2.83 -8.69
CA ARG A 72 7.96 2.19 -9.81
C ARG A 72 8.57 0.83 -9.47
N ALA A 73 8.80 0.57 -8.19
CA ALA A 73 9.32 -0.72 -7.72
C ALA A 73 8.23 -1.77 -7.48
N LEU A 74 6.96 -1.36 -7.50
CA LEU A 74 5.77 -2.23 -7.41
C LEU A 74 5.29 -2.65 -8.81
#